data_AF-A0A6I1E8Q3-F1
#
_entry.id   AF-A0A6I1E8Q3-F1
#
_cell.length_a   1.000
_cell.length_b   1.000
_cell.length_c   1.000
_cell.angle_alpha   90.00
_cell.angle_beta   90.00
_cell.angle_gamma   90.00
#
_symmetry.space_group_name_H-M   'P 1'
#
loop_
_entity.id
_entity.type
_entity.pdbx_description
1 polymer ?
#
loop_
_entity_poly.entity_id
_entity_poly.type
_entity_poly.pdbx_seq_one_letter_code
_entity_poly.pdbx_strand_id
1 'polypeptide(L)'
;MQNERQDPFEINVTGRVMWALENLMDGPCTPINRPAPRWSDYIFRLRGEGVQIHTEHEEHRGEFPGTHGKYHLLSKVTPIKEAA
;
A
#
# COMPACT_ATOMS: atom_id res chain seq x y z
N MET A 1 -15.46 2.81 -8.23
CA MET A 1 -14.23 2.42 -8.93
C MET A 1 -13.82 1.06 -8.39
N GLN A 2 -14.46 0.03 -8.93
CA GLN A 2 -14.10 -1.36 -8.68
C GLN A 2 -13.03 -1.74 -9.71
N ASN A 3 -12.26 -2.81 -9.45
CA ASN A 3 -11.32 -3.43 -10.39
C ASN A 3 -12.03 -3.89 -11.69
N GLU A 4 -12.53 -2.99 -12.53
CA GLU A 4 -13.54 -3.33 -13.53
C GLU A 4 -12.99 -4.00 -14.79
N ARG A 5 -11.67 -4.15 -14.95
CA ARG A 5 -11.09 -4.74 -16.17
C ARG A 5 -9.72 -5.40 -16.01
N GLN A 6 -9.48 -6.22 -14.99
CA GLN A 6 -8.36 -7.17 -15.02
C GLN A 6 -8.76 -8.47 -14.36
N ASP A 7 -8.47 -9.58 -15.03
CA ASP A 7 -8.49 -10.90 -14.41
C ASP A 7 -7.59 -10.89 -13.17
N PRO A 8 -7.93 -11.65 -12.11
CA PRO A 8 -7.03 -11.81 -10.98
C PRO A 8 -5.64 -12.25 -11.45
N PHE A 9 -4.60 -11.62 -10.92
CA PHE A 9 -3.22 -11.96 -11.20
C PHE A 9 -2.46 -12.18 -9.89
N GLU A 10 -1.36 -12.93 -10.00
CA GLU A 10 -0.51 -13.25 -8.87
C GLU A 10 0.71 -12.33 -8.86
N ILE A 11 1.13 -11.92 -7.67
CA ILE A 11 2.34 -11.12 -7.47
C ILE A 11 3.21 -11.79 -6.44
N ASN A 12 4.52 -11.74 -6.65
CA ASN A 12 5.51 -12.26 -5.71
C ASN A 12 6.20 -11.10 -5.00
N VAL A 13 5.72 -10.79 -3.80
CA VAL A 13 6.28 -9.73 -2.95
C VAL A 13 6.86 -10.32 -1.67
N THR A 14 7.99 -9.78 -1.21
CA THR A 14 8.68 -10.27 0.00
C THR A 14 9.17 -9.13 0.87
N GLY A 15 9.56 -9.46 2.11
CA GLY A 15 10.20 -8.54 3.04
C GLY A 15 9.35 -7.30 3.34
N ARG A 16 9.95 -6.10 3.23
CA ARG A 16 9.28 -4.84 3.58
C ARG A 16 8.14 -4.45 2.63
N VAL A 17 8.17 -4.93 1.38
CA VAL A 17 7.08 -4.67 0.42
C VAL A 17 5.86 -5.53 0.75
N MET A 18 6.09 -6.81 1.07
CA MET A 18 5.03 -7.69 1.59
C MET A 18 4.43 -7.13 2.87
N TRP A 19 5.28 -6.75 3.84
CA TRP A 19 4.82 -6.11 5.07
C TRP A 19 3.96 -4.87 4.76
N ALA A 20 4.39 -3.97 3.87
CA ALA A 20 3.59 -2.80 3.52
C ALA A 20 2.22 -3.16 2.94
N LEU A 21 2.15 -4.21 2.11
CA LEU A 21 0.89 -4.70 1.55
C LEU A 21 -0.05 -5.26 2.62
N GLU A 22 0.46 -6.06 3.56
CA GLU A 22 -0.32 -6.57 4.69
C GLU A 22 -0.89 -5.42 5.53
N ASN A 23 -0.08 -4.40 5.78
CA ASN A 23 -0.53 -3.23 6.54
C ASN A 23 -1.66 -2.49 5.81
N LEU A 24 -1.59 -2.40 4.48
CA LEU A 24 -2.63 -1.80 3.65
C LEU A 24 -3.90 -2.64 3.58
N MET A 25 -3.80 -3.97 3.68
CA MET A 25 -4.95 -4.87 3.76
C MET A 25 -5.74 -4.68 5.05
N ASP A 26 -5.07 -4.32 6.15
CA ASP A 26 -5.72 -3.95 7.41
C ASP A 26 -6.42 -2.59 7.35
N GLY A 27 -5.97 -1.69 6.47
CA GLY A 27 -6.55 -0.38 6.25
C GLY A 27 -5.55 0.69 5.78
N PRO A 28 -6.01 1.94 5.57
CA PRO A 28 -5.15 3.01 5.08
C PRO A 28 -3.97 3.31 6.02
N CYS A 29 -2.79 3.51 5.43
CA CYS A 29 -1.55 3.67 6.18
C CYS A 29 -0.87 5.01 5.89
N THR A 30 -0.27 5.60 6.93
CA THR A 30 0.60 6.78 6.85
C THR A 30 1.97 6.44 7.46
N PRO A 31 3.04 7.12 7.03
CA PRO A 31 4.34 7.00 7.71
C PRO A 31 4.29 7.36 9.20
N ILE A 32 3.27 8.10 9.64
CA ILE A 32 3.07 8.50 11.03
C ILE A 32 2.46 7.37 11.86
N ASN A 33 1.40 6.71 11.36
CA ASN A 33 0.69 5.67 12.12
C ASN A 33 1.41 4.32 12.09
N ARG A 34 2.14 4.01 11.01
CA ARG A 34 2.89 2.76 10.84
C ARG A 34 4.30 3.08 10.33
N PRO A 35 5.23 3.48 11.20
CA PRO A 35 6.52 4.00 10.76
C PRO A 35 7.37 2.96 10.03
N ALA A 36 7.91 3.34 8.88
CA ALA A 36 8.84 2.54 8.10
C ALA A 36 9.82 3.42 7.32
N PRO A 37 11.03 2.93 6.99
CA PRO A 37 12.07 3.76 6.39
C PRO A 37 11.68 4.43 5.06
N ARG A 38 10.92 3.73 4.21
CA ARG A 38 10.61 4.19 2.84
C ARG A 38 9.23 3.73 2.36
N TRP A 39 8.16 4.30 2.91
CA TRP A 39 6.80 3.99 2.44
C TRP A 39 6.63 4.22 0.94
N SER A 40 7.08 5.38 0.44
CA SER A 40 6.88 5.73 -0.97
C SER A 40 7.55 4.73 -1.94
N ASP A 41 8.69 4.14 -1.56
CA ASP A 41 9.36 3.09 -2.34
C ASP A 41 8.53 1.80 -2.36
N TYR A 42 8.00 1.37 -1.21
CA TYR A 42 7.20 0.15 -1.14
C TYR A 42 5.92 0.27 -1.96
N ILE A 43 5.26 1.43 -1.88
CA ILE A 43 4.07 1.74 -2.67
C ILE A 43 4.40 1.81 -4.16
N PHE A 44 5.54 2.42 -4.53
CA PHE A 44 6.00 2.46 -5.92
C PHE A 44 6.20 1.05 -6.49
N ARG A 45 6.85 0.16 -5.73
CA ARG A 45 7.04 -1.24 -6.14
C ARG A 45 5.72 -2.00 -6.28
N LEU A 46 4.79 -1.86 -5.32
CA LEU A 46 3.47 -2.49 -5.40
C LEU A 46 2.67 -2.02 -6.63
N ARG A 47 2.74 -0.73 -6.98
CA ARG A 47 2.13 -0.21 -8.21
C ARG A 47 2.78 -0.78 -9.46
N GLY A 48 4.10 -1.01 -9.43
CA GLY A 48 4.83 -1.69 -10.50
C GLY A 48 4.34 -3.12 -10.74
N GLU A 49 3.91 -3.81 -9.68
CA GLU A 49 3.27 -5.13 -9.76
C GLU A 49 1.78 -5.06 -10.19
N GLY A 50 1.24 -3.87 -10.44
CA GLY A 50 -0.16 -3.69 -10.86
C GLY A 50 -1.16 -3.49 -9.71
N VAL A 51 -0.70 -3.41 -8.45
CA VAL A 51 -1.59 -3.15 -7.30
C VAL A 51 -2.09 -1.72 -7.35
N GLN A 52 -3.41 -1.53 -7.35
CA GLN A 52 -4.04 -0.22 -7.36
C GLN A 52 -4.03 0.37 -5.94
N ILE A 53 -3.28 1.46 -5.78
CA ILE A 53 -3.14 2.18 -4.51
C ILE A 53 -3.32 3.68 -4.77
N HIS A 54 -4.29 4.29 -4.08
CA HIS A 54 -4.48 5.74 -4.08
C HIS A 54 -3.62 6.40 -3.01
N THR A 55 -3.09 7.59 -3.30
CA THR A 55 -2.41 8.43 -2.30
C THR A 55 -3.29 9.65 -2.03
N GLU A 56 -3.84 9.72 -0.84
CA GLU A 56 -4.43 10.95 -0.30
C GLU A 56 -3.30 11.75 0.36
N HIS A 57 -3.24 13.05 0.13
CA HIS A 57 -2.24 13.91 0.74
C HIS A 57 -2.84 14.56 1.98
N GLU A 58 -2.40 14.13 3.18
CA GLU A 58 -2.86 14.68 4.44
C GLU A 58 -1.89 15.77 4.92
N GLU A 59 -2.44 16.95 5.23
CA GLU A 59 -1.71 18.01 5.90
C GLU A 59 -1.51 17.67 7.38
N HIS A 60 -0.29 17.82 7.88
CA HIS A 60 -0.02 17.80 9.31
C HIS A 60 0.30 19.21 9.81
N ARG A 61 -0.29 19.56 10.95
CA ARG A 61 -0.06 20.83 11.67
C ARG A 61 0.93 20.61 12.82
N GLY A 62 1.63 21.65 13.25
CA GLY A 62 2.63 21.60 14.34
C GLY A 62 3.76 22.60 14.11
N GLU A 63 4.84 22.49 14.88
CA GLU A 63 6.05 23.34 14.72
C GLU A 63 6.70 23.19 13.34
N PHE A 64 6.54 22.02 12.73
CA PHE A 64 6.97 21.74 11.37
C PHE A 64 5.73 21.33 10.57
N PRO A 65 5.02 22.25 9.91
CA PRO A 65 3.88 21.89 9.08
C PRO A 65 4.35 21.29 7.75
N GLY A 66 3.57 20.37 7.22
CA GLY A 66 3.89 19.70 5.97
C GLY A 66 2.76 18.80 5.49
N THR A 67 3.04 18.03 4.44
CA THR A 67 2.07 17.11 3.84
C THR A 67 2.71 15.74 3.72
N HIS A 68 1.95 14.70 4.05
CA HIS A 68 2.40 13.33 3.89
C HIS A 68 1.35 12.49 3.17
N GLY A 69 1.80 11.41 2.52
CA GLY A 69 0.92 10.49 1.83
C GLY A 69 0.24 9.55 2.82
N LYS A 70 -1.08 9.45 2.70
CA LYS A 70 -1.89 8.35 3.21
C LYS A 70 -2.27 7.44 2.06
N TYR A 71 -1.93 6.17 2.21
CA TYR A 71 -2.06 5.20 1.15
C TYR A 71 -3.30 4.34 1.37
N HIS A 72 -4.15 4.25 0.35
CA HIS A 72 -5.39 3.48 0.36
C HIS A 72 -5.29 2.36 -0.66
N LEU A 73 -5.46 1.12 -0.22
CA LEU A 73 -5.56 -0.02 -1.10
C LEU A 73 -6.91 0.01 -1.82
N LEU A 74 -6.89 0.03 -3.14
CA LEU A 74 -8.10 -0.06 -3.97
C LEU A 74 -8.31 -1.47 -4.50
N SER A 75 -7.22 -2.19 -4.79
CA SER A 75 -7.30 -3.59 -5.22
C SER A 75 -7.76 -4.50 -4.09
N LYS A 76 -8.65 -5.46 -4.40
CA LYS A 76 -8.91 -6.59 -3.51
C LYS A 76 -7.74 -7.58 -3.62
N VAL A 77 -7.04 -7.81 -2.51
CA VAL A 77 -5.87 -8.69 -2.43
C VAL A 77 -6.17 -9.85 -1.48
N THR A 78 -5.71 -11.05 -1.83
CA THR A 78 -5.85 -12.25 -1.00
C THR A 78 -4.53 -13.04 -1.00
N PRO A 79 -4.03 -13.48 0.17
CA PRO A 79 -2.85 -14.32 0.21
C PRO A 79 -3.12 -15.67 -0.46
N ILE A 80 -2.20 -16.10 -1.32
CA ILE A 80 -2.22 -17.44 -1.91
C ILE A 80 -1.43 -18.33 -0.95
N LYS A 81 -2.10 -19.29 -0.33
CA LYS A 81 -1.42 -20.37 0.38
C LYS A 81 -1.04 -21.42 -0.65
N GLU A 82 0.24 -21.74 -0.78
CA GLU A 82 0.59 -22.98 -1.47
C GLU A 82 0.01 -24.16 -0.70
N ALA A 83 -0.59 -25.11 -1.42
CA ALA A 83 -1.08 -26.35 -0.83
C ALA A 83 0.14 -27.14 -0.31
N ALA A 84 0.11 -27.46 0.98
CA ALA A 84 1.13 -28.24 1.67
C ALA A 84 1.15 -29.71 1.23
#